data_AF-A0A0D6Q6I5-F1
#
_entry.id   AF-A0A0D6Q6I5-F1
#
_cell.length_a   1.000
_cell.length_b   1.000
_cell.length_c   1.000
_cell.angle_alpha   90.00
_cell.angle_beta   90.00
_cell.angle_gamma   90.00
#
_symmetry.space_group_name_H-M   'P 1'
#
loop_
_entity.id
_entity.type
_entity.pdbx_description
1 polymer ?
#
loop_
_entity_poly.entity_id
_entity_poly.type
_entity_poly.pdbx_seq_one_letter_code
_entity_poly.pdbx_strand_id
1 'polypeptide(L)'
;MTDQPDDNRDDGTDPNQIQREDYARSAADIERQRSIFDQSTRTRLLPNAADLARRQAIMRSAKWMLPLLALILLGSIAAWPAVQRAVIMHTGTMAQMSHVRVKSGSMLNPTYRGLDDHGRPYMVTADEARQISAERIDLSNPAADTLMDNGNWMYVTARDGVYIQHAQLLDLTHDVTVYRNDGTLMLSPSADVDMRHNIIVTDSWIHGEGPIGEIDVQGGMLDTRGGIMLFRGPGRMILNAAERSN
;
A
#
# COMPACT_ATOMS: atom_id res chain seq x y z
N MET A 1 82.53 -111.38 -9.59
CA MET A 1 83.63 -110.44 -9.93
C MET A 1 83.05 -109.06 -9.77
N THR A 2 83.65 -108.23 -8.89
CA THR A 2 83.50 -106.76 -8.76
C THR A 2 82.08 -106.23 -8.48
N ASP A 3 81.83 -105.13 -7.78
CA ASP A 3 82.51 -104.25 -6.84
C ASP A 3 81.39 -103.30 -6.34
N GLN A 4 81.64 -102.59 -5.25
CA GLN A 4 80.86 -101.55 -4.56
C GLN A 4 80.48 -100.34 -5.51
N PRO A 5 79.87 -99.19 -5.10
CA PRO A 5 79.09 -98.78 -3.92
C PRO A 5 77.89 -97.79 -4.18
N ASP A 6 77.28 -97.33 -3.07
CA ASP A 6 76.99 -95.91 -2.73
C ASP A 6 75.59 -95.25 -2.86
N ASP A 7 75.31 -94.54 -1.75
CA ASP A 7 74.58 -93.28 -1.54
C ASP A 7 73.06 -93.24 -1.33
N ASN A 8 72.68 -93.50 -0.08
CA ASN A 8 72.07 -92.55 0.88
C ASN A 8 71.08 -91.43 0.42
N ARG A 9 69.97 -91.40 1.18
CA ARG A 9 68.98 -90.31 1.43
C ARG A 9 67.84 -90.11 0.42
N ASP A 10 66.61 -90.36 0.86
CA ASP A 10 65.67 -89.32 1.29
C ASP A 10 64.47 -90.01 1.96
N ASP A 11 64.38 -89.92 3.29
CA ASP A 11 63.47 -89.09 4.07
C ASP A 11 62.05 -89.67 4.19
N GLY A 12 61.68 -89.87 5.45
CA GLY A 12 60.57 -90.68 5.87
C GLY A 12 59.25 -89.99 5.67
N THR A 13 58.24 -90.76 5.29
CA THR A 13 56.86 -90.43 5.65
C THR A 13 56.23 -91.67 6.26
N ASP A 14 55.98 -91.53 7.56
CA ASP A 14 55.57 -92.52 8.54
C ASP A 14 54.31 -93.28 8.11
N PRO A 15 54.23 -94.61 8.34
CA PRO A 15 53.08 -95.42 8.01
C PRO A 15 51.99 -95.23 9.07
N ASN A 16 50.77 -95.66 8.75
CA ASN A 16 49.67 -95.82 9.72
C ASN A 16 48.72 -94.62 9.92
N GLN A 17 48.19 -94.08 8.82
CA GLN A 17 46.96 -93.29 8.88
C GLN A 17 45.73 -94.21 8.86
N ILE A 18 45.17 -94.47 10.03
CA ILE A 18 43.88 -95.13 10.22
C ILE A 18 42.79 -94.20 9.64
N GLN A 19 42.26 -94.53 8.47
CA GLN A 19 41.10 -93.86 7.88
C GLN A 19 39.83 -94.30 8.64
N ARG A 20 39.26 -93.42 9.46
CA ARG A 20 37.90 -93.52 9.99
C ARG A 20 36.95 -92.76 9.07
N GLU A 21 36.04 -93.46 8.40
CA GLU A 21 35.09 -92.89 7.44
C GLU A 21 33.90 -92.16 8.09
N ASP A 22 33.82 -92.20 9.42
CA ASP A 22 32.72 -91.69 10.24
C ASP A 22 32.64 -90.14 10.28
N TYR A 23 33.68 -89.44 9.78
CA TYR A 23 33.79 -87.99 9.78
C TYR A 23 33.43 -87.31 8.44
N ALA A 24 32.91 -88.04 7.47
CA ALA A 24 32.41 -87.46 6.22
C ALA A 24 31.11 -86.67 6.46
N ARG A 25 31.21 -85.52 7.14
CA ARG A 25 30.13 -84.54 7.24
C ARG A 25 29.82 -84.08 5.82
N SER A 26 28.58 -84.30 5.38
CA SER A 26 28.15 -84.03 4.01
C SER A 26 28.48 -82.58 3.63
N ALA A 27 29.01 -82.36 2.41
CA ALA A 27 29.33 -81.01 1.92
C ALA A 27 28.12 -80.05 1.99
N ALA A 28 26.91 -80.61 1.89
CA ALA A 28 25.64 -79.90 1.98
C ALA A 28 25.32 -79.34 3.38
N ASP A 29 25.91 -79.88 4.45
CA ASP A 29 25.74 -79.35 5.82
C ASP A 29 26.75 -78.23 6.13
N ILE A 30 27.93 -78.26 5.48
CA ILE A 30 28.95 -77.21 5.60
C ILE A 30 28.50 -75.92 4.88
N GLU A 31 27.82 -76.04 3.74
CA GLU A 31 27.25 -74.89 3.02
C GLU A 31 26.10 -74.23 3.79
N ARG A 32 25.21 -75.02 4.42
CA ARG A 32 24.10 -74.49 5.22
C ARG A 32 24.56 -73.74 6.47
N GLN A 33 25.69 -74.14 7.08
CA GLN A 33 26.26 -73.39 8.20
C GLN A 33 26.94 -72.08 7.75
N ARG A 34 27.49 -72.02 6.53
CA ARG A 34 28.09 -70.78 5.99
C ARG A 34 27.05 -69.71 5.66
N SER A 35 25.85 -70.08 5.20
CA SER A 35 24.81 -69.11 4.84
C SER A 35 24.20 -68.35 6.03
N ILE A 36 24.44 -68.79 7.27
CA ILE A 36 23.92 -68.12 8.47
C ILE A 36 24.89 -67.05 9.00
N PHE A 37 26.18 -67.12 8.64
CA PHE A 37 27.21 -66.22 9.15
C PHE A 37 27.58 -65.03 8.24
N ASP A 38 26.97 -64.91 7.05
CA ASP A 38 27.14 -63.74 6.16
C ASP A 38 26.22 -62.55 6.52
N GLN A 39 26.14 -62.22 7.80
CA GLN A 39 25.55 -60.97 8.28
C GLN A 39 26.59 -60.07 8.93
N SER A 40 27.49 -59.45 8.15
CA SER A 40 28.11 -58.16 8.55
C SER A 40 29.02 -57.54 7.49
N THR A 41 28.48 -57.22 6.33
CA THR A 41 28.99 -56.08 5.54
C THR A 41 27.87 -55.08 5.32
N ARG A 42 27.36 -54.55 6.45
CA ARG A 42 26.77 -53.21 6.40
C ARG A 42 27.91 -52.26 6.08
N THR A 43 28.06 -51.94 4.81
CA THR A 43 28.80 -50.78 4.34
C THR A 43 28.34 -49.59 5.18
N ARG A 44 29.14 -49.22 6.18
CA ARG A 44 28.99 -47.93 6.85
C ARG A 44 29.29 -46.90 5.76
N LEU A 45 28.23 -46.38 5.14
CA LEU A 45 28.28 -45.15 4.38
C LEU A 45 28.82 -44.09 5.33
N LEU A 46 30.13 -43.85 5.29
CA LEU A 46 30.75 -42.73 5.96
C LEU A 46 29.97 -41.49 5.49
N PRO A 47 29.38 -40.71 6.40
CA PRO A 47 28.67 -39.50 6.04
C PRO A 47 29.59 -38.65 5.16
N ASN A 48 29.19 -38.47 3.91
CA ASN A 48 29.96 -37.72 2.94
C ASN A 48 30.20 -36.31 3.49
N ALA A 49 31.46 -35.92 3.68
CA ALA A 49 31.82 -34.60 4.21
C ALA A 49 31.22 -33.45 3.36
N ALA A 50 30.95 -33.71 2.08
CA ALA A 50 30.27 -32.79 1.18
C ALA A 50 28.79 -32.54 1.53
N ASP A 51 28.09 -33.53 2.07
CA ASP A 51 26.67 -33.40 2.44
C ASP A 51 26.50 -32.63 3.76
N LEU A 52 27.47 -32.75 4.67
CA LEU A 52 27.53 -31.96 5.90
C LEU A 52 27.93 -30.51 5.63
N ALA A 53 28.88 -30.26 4.72
CA ALA A 53 29.30 -28.91 4.33
C ALA A 53 28.19 -28.13 3.59
N ARG A 54 27.43 -28.79 2.71
CA ARG A 54 26.27 -28.17 2.03
C ARG A 54 25.18 -27.75 3.01
N ARG A 55 24.84 -28.58 3.99
CA ARG A 55 23.84 -28.23 5.01
C ARG A 55 24.27 -27.08 5.91
N GLN A 56 25.56 -26.99 6.25
CA GLN A 56 26.10 -25.88 7.05
C GLN A 56 26.15 -24.55 6.29
N ALA A 57 26.44 -24.56 4.98
CA ALA A 57 26.42 -23.36 4.15
C ALA A 57 25.00 -22.77 4.00
N ILE A 58 24.00 -23.64 3.82
CA ILE A 58 22.58 -23.25 3.77
C ILE A 58 22.17 -22.61 5.11
N MET A 59 22.54 -23.22 6.25
CA MET A 59 22.22 -22.67 7.57
C MET A 59 22.96 -21.35 7.89
N ARG A 60 24.21 -21.17 7.45
CA ARG A 60 24.94 -19.89 7.60
C ARG A 60 24.37 -18.77 6.74
N SER A 61 23.91 -19.06 5.52
CA SER A 61 23.28 -18.07 4.63
C SER A 61 21.92 -17.60 5.15
N ALA A 62 21.11 -18.52 5.71
CA ALA A 62 19.81 -18.19 6.30
C ALA A 62 19.93 -17.22 7.49
N LYS A 63 21.00 -17.32 8.28
CA LYS A 63 21.25 -16.43 9.43
C LYS A 63 21.43 -14.96 9.05
N TRP A 64 21.83 -14.68 7.82
CA TRP A 64 22.01 -13.31 7.31
C TRP A 64 20.93 -12.89 6.29
N MET A 65 20.39 -13.83 5.50
CA MET A 65 19.28 -13.54 4.59
C MET A 65 18.00 -13.17 5.33
N LEU A 66 17.71 -13.83 6.46
CA LEU A 66 16.49 -13.56 7.21
C LEU A 66 16.42 -12.12 7.76
N PRO A 67 17.46 -11.59 8.46
CA PRO A 67 17.43 -10.21 8.91
C PRO A 67 17.50 -9.21 7.75
N LEU A 68 18.25 -9.51 6.67
CA LEU A 68 18.30 -8.64 5.49
C LEU A 68 16.92 -8.51 4.84
N LEU A 69 16.21 -9.62 4.68
CA LEU A 69 14.86 -9.65 4.09
C LEU A 69 13.85 -8.96 5.00
N ALA A 70 13.96 -9.13 6.32
CA ALA A 70 13.16 -8.38 7.28
C ALA A 70 13.42 -6.86 7.21
N LEU A 71 14.67 -6.45 7.05
CA LEU A 71 15.07 -5.04 6.92
C LEU A 71 14.57 -4.44 5.60
N ILE A 72 14.60 -5.22 4.51
CA ILE A 72 13.99 -4.82 3.23
C ILE A 72 12.47 -4.66 3.37
N LEU A 73 11.79 -5.60 4.04
CA LEU A 73 10.34 -5.51 4.28
C LEU A 73 9.98 -4.29 5.13
N LEU A 74 10.70 -4.09 6.23
CA LEU A 74 10.52 -2.93 7.11
C LEU A 74 10.84 -1.62 6.37
N GLY A 75 11.90 -1.60 5.56
CA GLY A 75 12.25 -0.49 4.70
C GLY A 75 11.17 -0.18 3.67
N SER A 76 10.53 -1.19 3.09
CA SER A 76 9.41 -1.03 2.15
C SER A 76 8.19 -0.39 2.84
N ILE A 77 7.84 -0.84 4.05
CA ILE A 77 6.75 -0.25 4.83
C ILE A 77 7.10 1.19 5.25
N ALA A 78 8.34 1.45 5.65
CA ALA A 78 8.81 2.79 6.01
C ALA A 78 8.92 3.74 4.80
N ALA A 79 9.14 3.20 3.60
CA ALA A 79 9.14 3.93 2.34
C ALA A 79 7.72 4.15 1.77
N TRP A 80 6.71 3.44 2.29
CA TRP A 80 5.31 3.58 1.89
C TRP A 80 4.79 5.04 1.90
N PRO A 81 5.08 5.88 2.92
CA PRO A 81 4.65 7.27 2.93
C PRO A 81 5.27 8.10 1.80
N ALA A 82 6.51 7.78 1.40
CA ALA A 82 7.18 8.46 0.29
C ALA A 82 6.58 8.05 -1.07
N VAL A 83 6.19 6.78 -1.22
CA VAL A 83 5.45 6.29 -2.39
C VAL A 83 4.06 6.93 -2.46
N GLN A 84 3.34 7.05 -1.33
CA GLN A 84 2.06 7.76 -1.30
C GLN A 84 2.22 9.22 -1.73
N ARG A 85 3.26 9.93 -1.27
CA ARG A 85 3.55 11.31 -1.69
C ARG A 85 3.90 11.41 -3.19
N ALA A 86 4.68 10.46 -3.71
CA ALA A 86 5.07 10.42 -5.13
C ALA A 86 3.90 10.06 -6.06
N VAL A 87 3.01 9.15 -5.64
CA VAL A 87 1.77 8.84 -6.35
C VAL A 87 0.87 10.08 -6.35
N ILE A 88 0.68 10.75 -5.22
CA ILE A 88 -0.12 11.96 -5.11
C ILE A 88 0.40 13.10 -6.02
N MET A 89 1.72 13.28 -6.13
CA MET A 89 2.31 14.31 -7.01
C MET A 89 2.22 13.97 -8.50
N HIS A 90 2.17 12.70 -8.89
CA HIS A 90 2.03 12.27 -10.29
C HIS A 90 0.59 11.89 -10.69
N THR A 91 -0.32 11.74 -9.72
CA THR A 91 -1.77 11.58 -9.92
C THR A 91 -2.51 12.80 -9.38
N GLY A 92 -2.23 13.98 -9.92
CA GLY A 92 -3.35 14.90 -10.10
C GLY A 92 -4.36 14.13 -10.96
N THR A 93 -5.59 13.91 -10.48
CA THR A 93 -6.65 13.08 -11.11
C THR A 93 -6.62 11.57 -10.80
N MET A 94 -7.00 11.17 -9.58
CA MET A 94 -7.88 10.00 -9.48
C MET A 94 -9.32 10.49 -9.43
N ALA A 95 -9.82 10.84 -10.62
CA ALA A 95 -11.24 10.86 -10.89
C ALA A 95 -11.77 9.43 -10.71
N GLN A 96 -12.09 9.03 -9.48
CA GLN A 96 -13.08 7.98 -9.27
C GLN A 96 -14.45 8.59 -9.58
N MET A 97 -14.66 8.90 -10.87
CA MET A 97 -15.98 9.09 -11.43
C MET A 97 -16.61 7.70 -11.45
N SER A 98 -17.31 7.38 -10.36
CA SER A 98 -18.03 6.13 -10.21
C SER A 98 -19.15 6.06 -11.25
N HIS A 99 -18.87 5.31 -12.32
CA HIS A 99 -19.79 4.63 -13.23
C HIS A 99 -21.30 4.82 -12.97
N VAL A 100 -21.94 5.73 -13.73
CA VAL A 100 -23.23 5.47 -14.39
C VAL A 100 -23.13 5.97 -15.83
N ARG A 101 -23.30 5.03 -16.74
CA ARG A 101 -23.02 5.14 -18.17
C ARG A 101 -24.19 5.83 -18.86
N VAL A 102 -24.03 7.07 -19.33
CA VAL A 102 -24.88 7.66 -20.37
C VAL A 102 -23.97 8.19 -21.48
N LYS A 103 -24.23 7.73 -22.71
CA LYS A 103 -23.41 7.85 -23.92
C LYS A 103 -23.16 9.29 -24.45
N SER A 104 -23.28 10.34 -23.63
CA SER A 104 -23.42 11.73 -24.10
C SER A 104 -22.51 12.76 -23.42
N GLY A 105 -21.49 12.34 -22.67
CA GLY A 105 -20.65 13.29 -21.89
C GLY A 105 -21.36 13.87 -20.66
N SER A 106 -22.50 13.29 -20.26
CA SER A 106 -23.20 13.58 -19.01
C SER A 106 -23.00 12.43 -18.01
N MET A 107 -22.81 12.78 -16.75
CA MET A 107 -22.64 11.88 -15.61
C MET A 107 -23.63 12.26 -14.51
N LEU A 108 -24.26 11.27 -13.89
CA LEU A 108 -25.14 11.46 -12.74
C LEU A 108 -24.36 11.24 -11.44
N ASN A 109 -24.63 12.06 -10.44
CA ASN A 109 -23.97 12.05 -9.14
C ASN A 109 -22.43 12.05 -9.23
N PRO A 110 -21.81 12.89 -10.08
CA PRO A 110 -20.35 12.98 -10.17
C PRO A 110 -19.74 13.33 -8.81
N THR A 111 -18.58 12.73 -8.53
CA THR A 111 -17.73 13.10 -7.40
C THR A 111 -16.32 13.31 -7.91
N TYR A 112 -15.78 14.49 -7.65
CA TYR A 112 -14.41 14.88 -7.93
C TYR A 112 -13.66 15.10 -6.62
N ARG A 113 -12.42 14.62 -6.55
CA ARG A 113 -11.55 14.80 -5.39
C ARG A 113 -10.22 15.33 -5.86
N GLY A 114 -9.70 16.34 -5.16
CA GLY A 114 -8.43 16.96 -5.48
C GLY A 114 -7.67 17.34 -4.21
N LEU A 115 -6.49 17.88 -4.42
CA LEU A 115 -5.69 18.49 -3.37
C LEU A 115 -5.43 19.96 -3.75
N ASP A 116 -5.41 20.81 -2.75
CA ASP A 116 -4.93 22.19 -2.89
C ASP A 116 -3.39 22.28 -2.82
N ASP A 117 -2.84 23.49 -2.95
CA ASP A 117 -1.39 23.72 -2.93
C ASP A 117 -0.68 23.32 -1.62
N HIS A 118 -1.45 23.09 -0.55
CA HIS A 118 -0.93 22.68 0.76
C HIS A 118 -1.13 21.18 1.00
N GLY A 119 -1.63 20.45 0.01
CA GLY A 119 -1.93 19.03 0.09
C GLY A 119 -3.18 18.72 0.89
N ARG A 120 -4.07 19.70 1.15
CA ARG A 120 -5.34 19.45 1.83
C ARG A 120 -6.36 18.92 0.81
N PRO A 121 -7.12 17.87 1.17
CA PRO A 121 -8.14 17.34 0.28
C PRO A 121 -9.35 18.27 0.22
N TYR A 122 -9.90 18.37 -0.99
CA TYR A 122 -11.22 18.92 -1.23
C TYR A 122 -12.03 17.94 -2.07
N MET A 123 -13.35 18.05 -1.98
CA MET A 123 -14.29 17.27 -2.76
C MET A 123 -15.31 18.20 -3.43
N VAL A 124 -15.66 17.88 -4.67
CA VAL A 124 -16.75 18.54 -5.42
C VAL A 124 -17.72 17.45 -5.87
N THR A 125 -18.99 17.60 -5.55
CA THR A 125 -20.08 16.72 -5.97
C THR A 125 -21.14 17.52 -6.71
N ALA A 126 -21.97 16.86 -7.50
CA ALA A 126 -23.13 17.48 -8.14
C ALA A 126 -24.20 16.41 -8.40
N ASP A 127 -25.42 16.81 -8.75
CA ASP A 127 -26.47 15.87 -9.18
C ASP A 127 -26.23 15.39 -10.61
N GLU A 128 -25.79 16.31 -11.48
CA GLU A 128 -25.40 16.03 -12.86
C GLU A 128 -24.15 16.83 -13.23
N ALA A 129 -23.23 16.20 -13.96
CA ALA A 129 -22.11 16.87 -14.65
C ALA A 129 -22.25 16.66 -16.14
N ARG A 130 -22.15 17.74 -16.92
CA ARG A 130 -22.11 17.71 -18.38
C ARG A 130 -20.79 18.26 -18.88
N GLN A 131 -19.98 17.39 -19.46
CA GLN A 131 -18.71 17.77 -20.07
C GLN A 131 -18.96 18.45 -21.42
N ILE A 132 -18.67 19.76 -21.48
CA ILE A 132 -18.83 20.59 -22.69
C ILE A 132 -17.57 20.52 -23.55
N SER A 133 -16.41 20.47 -22.92
CA SER A 133 -15.10 20.34 -23.56
C SER A 133 -14.16 19.50 -22.69
N ALA A 134 -12.93 19.28 -23.14
CA ALA A 134 -11.93 18.58 -22.34
C ALA A 134 -11.67 19.24 -20.97
N GLU A 135 -11.94 20.54 -20.85
CA GLU A 135 -11.58 21.34 -19.67
C GLU A 135 -12.78 21.87 -18.89
N ARG A 136 -13.95 22.03 -19.54
CA ARG A 136 -15.15 22.63 -18.95
C ARG A 136 -16.21 21.59 -18.66
N ILE A 137 -16.67 21.57 -17.42
CA ILE A 137 -17.75 20.72 -16.93
C ILE A 137 -18.83 21.62 -16.33
N ASP A 138 -20.03 21.60 -16.89
CA ASP A 138 -21.20 22.23 -16.28
C ASP A 138 -21.76 21.29 -15.20
N LEU A 139 -22.12 21.83 -14.04
CA LEU A 139 -22.60 21.09 -12.87
C LEU A 139 -24.00 21.58 -12.47
N SER A 140 -24.92 20.65 -12.19
CA SER A 140 -26.24 20.92 -11.61
C SER A 140 -26.24 20.60 -10.12
N ASN A 141 -26.71 21.52 -9.30
CA ASN A 141 -26.67 21.48 -7.84
C ASN A 141 -25.28 21.09 -7.29
N PRO A 142 -24.21 21.81 -7.67
CA PRO A 142 -22.88 21.53 -7.16
C PRO A 142 -22.81 21.75 -5.66
N ALA A 143 -21.98 20.93 -5.02
CA ALA A 143 -21.55 21.10 -3.65
C ALA A 143 -20.05 20.84 -3.54
N ALA A 144 -19.36 21.58 -2.69
CA ALA A 144 -17.95 21.35 -2.43
C ALA A 144 -17.62 21.48 -0.94
N ASP A 145 -16.74 20.62 -0.45
CA ASP A 145 -16.20 20.69 0.91
C ASP A 145 -14.68 20.78 0.91
N THR A 146 -14.17 21.51 1.90
CA THR A 146 -12.73 21.62 2.17
C THR A 146 -12.47 21.77 3.66
N LEU A 147 -11.28 21.36 4.07
CA LEU A 147 -10.76 21.62 5.41
C LEU A 147 -9.98 22.95 5.43
N MET A 148 -10.22 23.77 6.44
CA MET A 148 -9.50 25.01 6.73
C MET A 148 -8.32 24.73 7.67
N ASP A 149 -7.36 25.66 7.75
CA ASP A 149 -6.13 25.50 8.56
C ASP A 149 -6.37 25.43 10.07
N ASN A 150 -7.44 26.05 10.56
CA ASN A 150 -7.86 25.98 11.95
C ASN A 150 -8.61 24.68 12.30
N GLY A 151 -8.74 23.73 11.36
CA GLY A 151 -9.48 22.48 11.54
C GLY A 151 -10.98 22.59 11.31
N ASN A 152 -11.50 23.79 11.00
CA ASN A 152 -12.89 23.95 10.60
C ASN A 152 -13.12 23.38 9.19
N TRP A 153 -14.27 22.75 8.98
CA TRP A 153 -14.70 22.40 7.63
C TRP A 153 -15.64 23.46 7.09
N MET A 154 -15.53 23.70 5.79
CA MET A 154 -16.38 24.59 5.03
C MET A 154 -17.06 23.79 3.93
N TYR A 155 -18.32 24.10 3.69
CA TYR A 155 -19.13 23.51 2.64
C TYR A 155 -19.85 24.59 1.87
N VAL A 156 -19.77 24.51 0.55
CA VAL A 156 -20.43 25.45 -0.35
C VAL A 156 -21.37 24.70 -1.26
N THR A 157 -22.54 25.27 -1.52
CA THR A 157 -23.52 24.75 -2.48
C THR A 157 -24.02 25.86 -3.38
N ALA A 158 -24.54 25.49 -4.55
CA ALA A 158 -25.26 26.39 -5.46
C ALA A 158 -26.26 25.58 -6.30
N ARG A 159 -27.10 26.26 -7.10
CA ARG A 159 -27.94 25.57 -8.10
C ARG A 159 -27.19 25.22 -9.37
N ASP A 160 -26.29 26.09 -9.82
CA ASP A 160 -25.53 25.89 -11.05
C ASP A 160 -24.05 26.13 -10.80
N GLY A 161 -23.20 25.36 -11.47
CA GLY A 161 -21.76 25.57 -11.41
C GLY A 161 -21.03 25.25 -12.70
N VAL A 162 -19.85 25.82 -12.84
CA VAL A 162 -18.90 25.52 -13.91
C VAL A 162 -17.58 25.16 -13.27
N TYR A 163 -17.09 23.96 -13.58
CA TYR A 163 -15.79 23.53 -13.14
C TYR A 163 -14.78 23.51 -14.29
N ILE A 164 -13.69 24.26 -14.13
CA ILE A 164 -12.55 24.28 -15.05
C ILE A 164 -11.43 23.44 -14.44
N GLN A 165 -11.32 22.18 -14.88
CA GLN A 165 -10.51 21.17 -14.20
C GLN A 165 -9.01 21.49 -14.15
N HIS A 166 -8.44 22.02 -15.24
CA HIS A 166 -7.01 22.32 -15.31
C HIS A 166 -6.62 23.52 -14.44
N ALA A 167 -7.52 24.49 -14.30
CA ALA A 167 -7.33 25.70 -13.49
C ALA A 167 -7.76 25.49 -12.04
N GLN A 168 -8.52 24.42 -11.77
CA GLN A 168 -9.16 24.12 -10.49
C GLN A 168 -10.06 25.27 -10.01
N LEU A 169 -10.74 25.92 -10.96
CA LEU A 169 -11.71 26.98 -10.71
C LEU A 169 -13.13 26.41 -10.73
N LEU A 170 -13.93 26.80 -9.74
CA LEU A 170 -15.33 26.45 -9.61
C LEU A 170 -16.15 27.75 -9.54
N ASP A 171 -16.82 28.08 -10.63
CA ASP A 171 -17.71 29.23 -10.69
C ASP A 171 -19.10 28.76 -10.26
N LEU A 172 -19.65 29.35 -9.21
CA LEU A 172 -20.94 29.00 -8.63
C LEU A 172 -21.93 30.13 -8.87
N THR A 173 -23.13 29.78 -9.32
CA THR A 173 -24.19 30.74 -9.62
C THR A 173 -25.52 30.25 -9.11
N HIS A 174 -26.40 31.20 -8.79
CA HIS A 174 -27.75 30.99 -8.28
C HIS A 174 -27.78 30.33 -6.89
N ASP A 175 -28.09 31.13 -5.89
CA ASP A 175 -28.29 30.74 -4.50
C ASP A 175 -27.08 30.02 -3.89
N VAL A 176 -25.91 30.69 -3.96
CA VAL A 176 -24.70 30.20 -3.33
C VAL A 176 -24.84 30.28 -1.82
N THR A 177 -24.63 29.14 -1.16
CA THR A 177 -24.67 29.02 0.30
C THR A 177 -23.34 28.48 0.78
N VAL A 178 -22.68 29.20 1.67
CA VAL A 178 -21.47 28.74 2.38
C VAL A 178 -21.86 28.45 3.82
N TYR A 179 -21.54 27.25 4.30
CA TYR A 179 -21.70 26.83 5.68
C TYR A 179 -20.34 26.48 6.27
N ARG A 180 -20.13 26.86 7.54
CA ARG A 180 -18.97 26.46 8.33
C ARG A 180 -19.43 25.82 9.62
N ASN A 181 -18.65 24.85 10.09
CA ASN A 181 -18.94 24.05 11.27
C ASN A 181 -19.05 24.81 12.61
N ASP A 182 -18.64 26.08 12.65
CA ASP A 182 -18.83 26.96 13.81
C ASP A 182 -20.21 27.65 13.83
N GLY A 183 -21.11 27.28 12.91
CA GLY A 183 -22.44 27.84 12.78
C GLY A 183 -22.51 29.07 11.88
N THR A 184 -21.43 29.41 11.18
CA THR A 184 -21.45 30.52 10.21
C THR A 184 -22.15 30.10 8.93
N LEU A 185 -23.08 30.93 8.46
CA LEU A 185 -23.80 30.82 7.19
C LEU A 185 -23.54 32.07 6.35
N MET A 186 -23.29 31.91 5.06
CA MET A 186 -23.21 33.04 4.13
C MET A 186 -24.00 32.73 2.87
N LEU A 187 -24.73 33.73 2.39
CA LEU A 187 -25.59 33.67 1.22
C LEU A 187 -25.13 34.69 0.20
N SER A 188 -25.05 34.28 -1.07
CA SER A 188 -24.73 35.18 -2.18
C SER A 188 -25.36 34.67 -3.48
N PRO A 189 -25.68 35.53 -4.45
CA PRO A 189 -26.11 35.11 -5.78
C PRO A 189 -25.06 34.31 -6.57
N SER A 190 -23.78 34.57 -6.35
CA SER A 190 -22.67 33.97 -7.09
C SER A 190 -21.40 33.93 -6.25
N ALA A 191 -20.49 33.03 -6.58
CA ALA A 191 -19.15 32.99 -6.00
C ALA A 191 -18.20 32.27 -6.94
N ASP A 192 -16.99 32.81 -7.08
CA ASP A 192 -15.90 32.16 -7.80
C ASP A 192 -14.98 31.51 -6.76
N VAL A 193 -14.69 30.23 -6.94
CA VAL A 193 -13.88 29.49 -5.98
C VAL A 193 -12.64 28.92 -6.65
N ASP A 194 -11.49 29.37 -6.17
CA ASP A 194 -10.19 28.81 -6.52
C ASP A 194 -9.85 27.67 -5.56
N MET A 195 -10.05 26.42 -6.02
CA MET A 195 -9.78 25.23 -5.21
C MET A 195 -8.28 25.04 -4.95
N ARG A 196 -7.41 25.57 -5.82
CA ARG A 196 -5.95 25.41 -5.71
C ARG A 196 -5.39 26.27 -4.60
N HIS A 197 -5.79 27.54 -4.57
CA HIS A 197 -5.35 28.51 -3.57
C HIS A 197 -6.30 28.61 -2.38
N ASN A 198 -7.44 27.93 -2.42
CA ASN A 198 -8.46 27.90 -1.37
C ASN A 198 -9.02 29.30 -1.06
N ILE A 199 -9.41 30.00 -2.14
CA ILE A 199 -9.93 31.37 -2.10
C ILE A 199 -11.35 31.36 -2.67
N ILE A 200 -12.29 32.00 -1.96
CA ILE A 200 -13.63 32.29 -2.48
C ILE A 200 -13.73 33.80 -2.70
N VAL A 201 -14.22 34.22 -3.86
CA VAL A 201 -14.48 35.62 -4.18
C VAL A 201 -15.93 35.76 -4.62
N THR A 202 -16.56 36.86 -4.26
CA THR A 202 -17.82 37.27 -4.87
C THR A 202 -17.87 38.78 -5.00
N ASP A 203 -18.28 39.25 -6.17
CA ASP A 203 -18.61 40.66 -6.42
C ASP A 203 -20.13 40.91 -6.28
N SER A 204 -20.90 39.89 -5.87
CA SER A 204 -22.31 40.01 -5.54
C SER A 204 -22.51 40.26 -4.05
N TRP A 205 -23.70 40.75 -3.68
CA TRP A 205 -24.03 40.97 -2.28
C TRP A 205 -23.85 39.69 -1.45
N ILE A 206 -23.47 39.87 -0.19
CA ILE A 206 -23.28 38.82 0.79
C ILE A 206 -24.17 39.15 1.99
N HIS A 207 -24.97 38.19 2.41
CA HIS A 207 -25.59 38.16 3.72
C HIS A 207 -24.91 37.07 4.53
N GLY A 208 -24.34 37.39 5.69
CA GLY A 208 -23.65 36.45 6.56
C GLY A 208 -24.23 36.47 7.96
N GLU A 209 -24.44 35.29 8.54
CA GLU A 209 -24.85 35.08 9.92
C GLU A 209 -23.83 34.20 10.62
N GLY A 210 -23.48 34.48 11.86
CA GLY A 210 -22.56 33.62 12.60
C GLY A 210 -22.49 33.96 14.09
N PRO A 211 -21.56 33.33 14.83
CA PRO A 211 -21.49 33.49 16.30
C PRO A 211 -21.32 34.93 16.76
N ILE A 212 -20.61 35.74 15.97
CA ILE A 212 -20.31 37.14 16.29
C ILE A 212 -21.42 38.12 15.88
N GLY A 213 -22.42 37.66 15.11
CA GLY A 213 -23.54 38.48 14.64
C GLY A 213 -23.82 38.33 13.15
N GLU A 214 -24.39 39.36 12.54
CA GLU A 214 -24.87 39.40 11.16
C GLU A 214 -24.12 40.47 10.34
N ILE A 215 -23.99 40.24 9.04
CA ILE A 215 -23.35 41.17 8.11
C ILE A 215 -24.03 41.18 6.74
N ASP A 216 -24.30 42.36 6.22
CA ASP A 216 -24.76 42.61 4.85
C ASP A 216 -23.73 43.47 4.12
N VAL A 217 -23.18 43.00 2.99
CA VAL A 217 -22.21 43.76 2.17
C VAL A 217 -22.41 43.54 0.68
N GLN A 218 -21.74 44.32 -0.17
CA GLN A 218 -21.85 44.22 -1.62
C GLN A 218 -20.91 43.21 -2.29
N GLY A 219 -19.95 42.66 -1.55
CA GLY A 219 -19.00 41.68 -2.06
C GLY A 219 -17.93 41.36 -1.04
N GLY A 220 -17.05 40.43 -1.40
CA GLY A 220 -16.01 40.00 -0.49
C GLY A 220 -15.11 38.91 -1.04
N MET A 221 -14.11 38.59 -0.22
CA MET A 221 -13.13 37.55 -0.47
C MET A 221 -12.87 36.82 0.84
N LEU A 222 -12.86 35.50 0.78
CA LEU A 222 -12.47 34.61 1.86
C LEU A 222 -11.19 33.87 1.45
N ASP A 223 -10.12 34.09 2.20
CA ASP A 223 -8.95 33.23 2.18
C ASP A 223 -9.09 32.22 3.33
N THR A 224 -9.38 30.96 2.98
CA THR A 224 -9.63 29.92 3.98
C THR A 224 -8.35 29.45 4.67
N ARG A 225 -7.19 29.71 4.08
CA ARG A 225 -5.85 29.40 4.64
C ARG A 225 -5.51 30.37 5.74
N GLY A 226 -5.66 31.67 5.44
CA GLY A 226 -5.45 32.73 6.42
C GLY A 226 -6.56 32.81 7.46
N GLY A 227 -7.73 32.20 7.20
CA GLY A 227 -8.95 32.47 7.95
C GLY A 227 -9.36 33.94 7.86
N ILE A 228 -8.95 34.63 6.78
CA ILE A 228 -9.15 36.06 6.59
C ILE A 228 -10.35 36.24 5.66
N MET A 229 -11.31 37.02 6.12
CA MET A 229 -12.44 37.47 5.33
C MET A 229 -12.36 38.98 5.14
N LEU A 230 -12.41 39.40 3.88
CA LEU A 230 -12.38 40.80 3.46
C LEU A 230 -13.72 41.11 2.80
N PHE A 231 -14.41 42.12 3.31
CA PHE A 231 -15.65 42.59 2.71
C PHE A 231 -15.41 43.87 1.92
N ARG A 232 -16.15 44.06 0.83
CA ARG A 232 -16.00 45.20 -0.08
C ARG A 232 -17.33 45.92 -0.28
N GLY A 233 -17.24 47.25 -0.36
CA GLY A 233 -18.36 48.13 -0.62
C GLY A 233 -19.12 48.56 0.64
N PRO A 234 -20.24 49.29 0.46
CA PRO A 234 -21.17 49.61 1.52
C PRO A 234 -21.62 48.35 2.26
N GLY A 235 -21.73 48.45 3.58
CA GLY A 235 -22.10 47.32 4.41
C GLY A 235 -22.71 47.72 5.74
N ARG A 236 -23.47 46.79 6.31
CA ARG A 236 -24.03 46.87 7.66
C ARG A 236 -23.57 45.64 8.42
N MET A 237 -23.10 45.83 9.66
CA MET A 237 -22.75 44.74 10.56
C MET A 237 -23.49 44.94 11.88
N ILE A 238 -24.11 43.88 12.38
CA ILE A 238 -24.75 43.83 13.70
C ILE A 238 -23.97 42.84 14.52
N LEU A 239 -23.39 43.27 15.63
CA LEU A 239 -22.60 42.41 16.51
C LEU A 239 -23.46 41.94 17.68
N ASN A 240 -23.37 40.65 17.98
CA ASN A 240 -23.93 40.10 19.21
C ASN A 240 -23.15 40.66 20.39
N ALA A 241 -23.85 41.22 21.38
CA ALA A 241 -23.20 41.70 22.59
C ALA A 241 -22.56 40.49 23.31
N ALA A 242 -21.27 40.60 23.63
CA ALA A 242 -20.62 39.58 24.46
C ALA A 242 -21.33 39.53 25.82
N GLU A 243 -21.89 38.38 26.19
CA GLU A 243 -22.32 38.15 27.57
C GLU A 243 -21.10 38.33 28.47
N ARG A 244 -21.12 39.38 29.30
CA ARG A 244 -20.19 39.48 30.42
C ARG A 244 -20.54 38.36 31.37
N SER A 245 -19.70 37.32 31.44
CA SER A 245 -19.78 36.34 32.52
C SER A 245 -19.62 37.11 33.83
N ASN A 246 -20.67 37.10 34.66
CA ASN A 246 -20.68 37.69 35.99
C ASN A 246 -19.98 36.76 36.99
#